data_AF-M5CCT8-F1
#
_entry.id   AF-M5CCT8-F1
#
_cell.length_a   1.000
_cell.length_b   1.000
_cell.length_c   1.000
_cell.angle_alpha   90.00
_cell.angle_beta   90.00
_cell.angle_gamma   90.00
#
_symmetry.space_group_name_H-M   'P 1'
#
loop_
_entity.id
_entity.type
_entity.pdbx_description
1 polymer ?
#
loop_
_entity_poly.entity_id
_entity_poly.type
_entity_poly.pdbx_seq_one_letter_code
_entity_poly.pdbx_strand_id
1 'polypeptide(L)'
;MKLMLVSQIHMLALFSVFPPFMRSWPLLASFGFPIGPESKPPVLVSFLLYQMVITPIESVVGFLLNALSRRFEYQADQFACELDAQGLGGEKQEGKTEEESTMRARLGRALVALHAENLSTVWVDWMYSAYHHSHPTLTERLRAMDAYAHSQNGRPKTS
;
A
#
# COMPACT_ATOMS: atom_id res chain seq x y z
N MET A 1 -1.76 12.34 3.83
CA MET A 1 -2.14 13.30 2.77
C MET A 1 -2.03 12.72 1.37
N LYS A 2 -0.87 12.16 0.94
CA LYS A 2 -0.67 11.65 -0.43
C LYS A 2 -1.67 10.57 -0.86
N LEU A 3 -1.86 9.50 -0.06
CA LEU A 3 -2.86 8.45 -0.37
C LEU A 3 -4.29 9.00 -0.45
N MET A 4 -4.65 9.92 0.46
CA MET A 4 -5.98 10.52 0.48
C MET A 4 -6.26 11.30 -0.80
N LEU A 5 -5.28 12.05 -1.31
CA LEU A 5 -5.44 12.77 -2.58
C LEU A 5 -5.60 11.79 -3.75
N VAL A 6 -4.82 10.70 -3.76
CA VAL A 6 -4.95 9.65 -4.78
C VAL A 6 -6.33 8.99 -4.72
N SER A 7 -6.86 8.69 -3.52
CA SER A 7 -8.19 8.09 -3.40
C SER A 7 -9.30 9.04 -3.86
N GLN A 8 -9.18 10.36 -3.59
CA GLN A 8 -10.14 11.34 -4.08
C GLN A 8 -10.12 11.45 -5.62
N ILE A 9 -8.93 11.47 -6.22
CA ILE A 9 -8.79 11.46 -7.69
C ILE A 9 -9.38 10.18 -8.29
N HIS A 10 -9.10 9.03 -7.67
CA HIS A 10 -9.62 7.74 -8.11
C HIS A 10 -11.15 7.68 -8.08
N MET A 11 -11.77 8.10 -6.97
CA MET A 11 -13.23 8.19 -6.85
C MET A 11 -13.83 9.15 -7.89
N LEU A 12 -13.22 10.31 -8.10
CA LEU A 12 -13.64 11.27 -9.12
C LEU A 12 -13.54 10.70 -10.53
N ALA A 13 -12.47 9.99 -10.84
CA ALA A 13 -12.29 9.34 -12.14
C ALA A 13 -13.37 8.26 -12.36
N LEU A 14 -13.60 7.40 -11.36
CA LEU A 14 -14.63 6.35 -11.41
C LEU A 14 -16.02 6.93 -11.68
N PHE A 15 -16.39 8.01 -10.98
CA PHE A 15 -17.70 8.65 -11.20
C PHE A 15 -17.78 9.45 -12.49
N SER A 16 -16.67 10.02 -12.97
CA SER A 16 -16.64 10.83 -14.19
C SER A 16 -16.77 9.97 -15.45
N VAL A 17 -16.30 8.72 -15.41
CA VAL A 17 -16.38 7.75 -16.52
C VAL A 17 -17.74 7.02 -16.54
N PHE A 18 -18.51 7.04 -15.46
CA PHE A 18 -19.80 6.36 -15.38
C PHE A 18 -20.90 6.94 -16.31
N PRO A 19 -21.15 8.27 -16.40
CA PRO A 19 -22.17 8.84 -17.27
C PRO A 19 -22.08 8.46 -18.76
N PRO A 20 -20.91 8.49 -19.44
CA PRO A 20 -20.83 8.04 -20.84
C PRO A 20 -21.13 6.54 -20.98
N PHE A 21 -20.74 5.73 -20.00
CA PHE A 21 -21.00 4.30 -19.98
C PHE A 21 -22.49 3.98 -19.79
N MET A 22 -23.18 4.72 -18.91
CA MET A 22 -24.62 4.60 -18.70
C MET A 22 -25.45 4.88 -19.97
N ARG A 23 -24.97 5.76 -20.86
CA ARG A 23 -25.64 6.07 -22.13
C ARG A 23 -25.39 5.02 -23.23
N SER A 24 -24.53 4.04 -22.99
CA SER A 24 -24.23 2.99 -23.96
C SER A 24 -25.30 1.90 -23.97
N TRP A 25 -26.31 2.07 -24.82
CA TRP A 25 -27.36 1.06 -25.02
C TRP A 25 -26.85 -0.32 -25.51
N PRO A 26 -25.78 -0.44 -26.33
CA PRO A 26 -25.33 -1.76 -26.82
C PRO A 26 -24.83 -2.67 -25.70
N LEU A 27 -24.22 -2.08 -24.66
CA LEU A 27 -23.76 -2.82 -23.51
C LEU A 27 -24.94 -3.46 -22.80
N LEU A 28 -25.94 -2.68 -22.40
CA LEU A 28 -27.12 -3.18 -21.69
C LEU A 28 -27.86 -4.24 -22.51
N ALA A 29 -28.00 -4.02 -23.82
CA ALA A 29 -28.60 -4.99 -24.73
C ALA A 29 -27.82 -6.32 -24.76
N SER A 30 -26.49 -6.28 -24.71
CA SER A 30 -25.64 -7.48 -24.71
C SER A 30 -25.80 -8.34 -23.44
N PHE A 31 -26.29 -7.74 -22.34
CA PHE A 31 -26.56 -8.41 -21.06
C PHE A 31 -28.04 -8.73 -20.85
N GLY A 32 -28.85 -8.73 -21.91
CA GLY A 32 -30.26 -9.13 -21.85
C GLY A 32 -31.23 -8.05 -21.39
N PHE A 33 -30.81 -6.78 -21.41
CA PHE A 33 -31.70 -5.64 -21.16
C PHE A 33 -32.06 -4.96 -22.48
N PRO A 34 -33.22 -5.29 -23.11
CA PRO A 34 -33.66 -4.72 -24.38
C PRO A 34 -34.15 -3.29 -24.16
N ILE A 35 -33.20 -2.36 -24.00
CA ILE A 35 -33.45 -0.94 -23.78
C ILE A 35 -33.27 -0.25 -25.12
N GLY A 36 -34.33 0.38 -25.64
CA GLY A 36 -34.27 1.16 -26.86
C GLY A 36 -33.56 2.52 -26.66
N PRO A 37 -33.24 3.25 -27.74
CA PRO A 37 -32.57 4.56 -27.68
C PRO A 37 -33.30 5.60 -26.81
N GLU A 38 -34.62 5.45 -26.66
CA GLU A 38 -35.49 6.39 -25.93
C GLU A 38 -35.83 5.95 -24.50
N SER A 39 -35.41 4.75 -24.09
CA SER A 39 -35.72 4.20 -22.76
C SER A 39 -34.65 4.62 -21.74
N LYS A 40 -35.07 5.05 -20.54
CA LYS A 40 -34.14 5.38 -19.45
C LYS A 40 -33.52 4.09 -18.89
N PRO A 41 -32.19 3.91 -18.95
CA PRO A 41 -31.57 2.71 -18.43
C PRO A 41 -31.62 2.66 -16.89
N PRO A 42 -31.82 1.47 -16.29
CA PRO A 42 -31.79 1.31 -14.85
C PRO A 42 -30.37 1.54 -14.30
N VAL A 43 -30.20 2.64 -13.55
CA VAL A 43 -28.89 3.12 -13.06
C VAL A 43 -28.10 2.03 -12.32
N LEU A 44 -28.78 1.24 -11.47
CA LEU A 44 -28.14 0.17 -10.70
C LEU A 44 -27.51 -0.90 -11.62
N VAL A 45 -28.22 -1.31 -12.67
CA VAL A 45 -27.73 -2.31 -13.63
C VAL A 45 -26.55 -1.75 -14.41
N SER A 46 -26.66 -0.52 -14.93
CA SER A 46 -25.56 0.15 -15.62
C SER A 46 -24.32 0.26 -14.74
N PHE A 47 -24.50 0.54 -13.44
CA PHE A 47 -23.40 0.63 -12.49
C PHE A 47 -22.75 -0.73 -12.21
N LEU A 48 -23.53 -1.80 -12.07
CA LEU A 48 -22.98 -3.15 -11.89
C LEU A 48 -22.17 -3.60 -13.11
N LEU A 49 -22.71 -3.41 -14.32
CA LEU A 49 -21.98 -3.73 -15.55
C LEU A 49 -20.72 -2.88 -15.71
N TYR A 50 -20.78 -1.62 -15.28
CA TYR A 50 -19.62 -0.74 -15.25
C TYR A 50 -18.51 -1.27 -14.35
N GLN A 51 -18.85 -1.71 -13.13
CA GLN A 51 -17.89 -2.31 -12.19
C GLN A 51 -17.20 -3.55 -12.81
N MET A 52 -17.96 -4.37 -13.54
CA MET A 52 -17.39 -5.54 -14.24
C MET A 52 -16.43 -5.12 -15.36
N VAL A 53 -16.78 -4.10 -16.15
CA VAL A 53 -15.93 -3.64 -17.27
C VAL A 53 -14.65 -2.95 -16.77
N ILE A 54 -14.71 -2.21 -15.66
CA ILE A 54 -13.55 -1.49 -15.14
C ILE A 54 -12.61 -2.37 -14.30
N THR A 55 -13.02 -3.59 -13.93
CA THR A 55 -12.23 -4.52 -13.10
C THR A 55 -10.76 -4.71 -13.54
N PRO A 56 -10.42 -4.83 -14.84
CA PRO A 56 -9.01 -4.93 -15.27
C PRO A 56 -8.22 -3.65 -14.98
N ILE A 57 -8.85 -2.48 -15.13
CA ILE A 57 -8.23 -1.19 -14.83
C ILE A 57 -8.03 -1.07 -13.32
N GLU A 58 -9.03 -1.44 -12.52
CA GLU A 58 -8.95 -1.49 -11.06
C GLU A 58 -7.82 -2.40 -10.58
N SER A 59 -7.62 -3.54 -11.23
CA SER A 59 -6.54 -4.48 -10.93
C SER A 59 -5.15 -3.82 -11.11
N VAL A 60 -4.96 -3.06 -12.19
CA VAL A 60 -3.72 -2.31 -12.44
C VAL A 60 -3.55 -1.18 -11.43
N VAL A 61 -4.61 -0.42 -11.16
CA VAL A 61 -4.58 0.66 -10.18
C VAL A 61 -4.26 0.12 -8.79
N GLY A 62 -4.87 -0.99 -8.38
CA GLY A 62 -4.62 -1.68 -7.12
C GLY A 62 -3.17 -2.12 -6.98
N PHE A 63 -2.59 -2.71 -8.03
CA PHE A 63 -1.16 -3.06 -8.06
C PHE A 63 -0.27 -1.83 -7.83
N LEU A 64 -0.54 -0.72 -8.53
CA LEU A 64 0.24 0.52 -8.39
C LEU A 64 0.11 1.13 -6.99
N LEU A 65 -1.09 1.08 -6.41
CA LEU A 65 -1.33 1.53 -5.04
C LEU A 65 -0.60 0.67 -4.02
N ASN A 66 -0.56 -0.65 -4.20
CA ASN A 66 0.21 -1.56 -3.35
C ASN A 66 1.72 -1.28 -3.45
N ALA A 67 2.24 -1.04 -4.66
CA ALA A 67 3.64 -0.65 -4.86
C ALA A 67 3.96 0.69 -4.18
N LEU A 68 3.06 1.67 -4.28
CA LEU A 68 3.20 2.97 -3.63
C LEU A 68 3.15 2.85 -2.10
N SER A 69 2.21 2.06 -1.56
CA SER A 69 2.10 1.77 -0.13
C SER A 69 3.37 1.16 0.42
N ARG A 70 3.91 0.13 -0.27
CA ARG A 70 5.20 -0.48 0.09
C ARG A 70 6.34 0.51 0.14
N ARG A 71 6.39 1.47 -0.80
CA ARG A 71 7.40 2.54 -0.79
C ARG A 71 7.28 3.42 0.44
N PHE A 72 6.07 3.72 0.90
CA PHE A 72 5.87 4.50 2.13
C PHE A 72 6.27 3.74 3.38
N GLU A 73 6.06 2.42 3.45
CA GLU A 73 6.60 1.59 4.53
C GLU A 73 8.12 1.66 4.61
N TYR A 74 8.82 1.53 3.48
CA TYR A 74 10.29 1.67 3.48
C TYR A 74 10.77 3.07 3.90
N GLN A 75 10.04 4.12 3.53
CA GLN A 75 10.35 5.49 3.97
C GLN A 75 10.13 5.65 5.48
N ALA A 76 9.11 5.01 6.05
CA ALA A 76 8.85 5.04 7.48
C ALA A 76 9.92 4.25 8.27
N ASP A 77 10.31 3.07 7.76
CA ASP A 77 11.38 2.26 8.36
C ASP A 77 12.73 3.01 8.32
N GLN A 78 13.02 3.70 7.22
CA GLN A 78 14.19 4.57 7.10
C GLN A 78 14.15 5.72 8.11
N PHE A 79 13.00 6.40 8.23
CA PHE A 79 12.82 7.49 9.19
C PHE A 79 13.06 7.03 10.62
N ALA A 80 12.59 5.83 11.00
CA ALA A 80 12.87 5.25 12.31
C ALA A 80 14.38 5.07 12.57
N CYS A 81 15.15 4.67 11.56
CA CYS A 81 16.61 4.57 11.66
C CYS A 81 17.30 5.94 11.76
N GLU A 82 16.76 6.96 11.09
CA GLU A 82 17.32 8.33 11.12
C GLU A 82 17.11 9.01 12.47
N LEU A 83 15.96 8.78 13.13
CA LEU A 83 15.71 9.27 14.48
C LEU A 83 16.78 8.80 15.48
N ASP A 84 17.23 7.55 15.36
CA ASP A 84 18.31 7.01 16.18
C ASP A 84 19.63 7.73 15.94
N ALA A 85 19.97 7.97 14.68
CA ALA A 85 21.19 8.70 14.32
C ALA A 85 21.21 10.14 14.85
N GLN A 86 20.03 10.76 14.98
CA GLN A 86 19.86 12.12 15.52
C GLN A 86 19.74 12.16 17.05
N GLY A 87 19.76 11.01 17.74
CA GLY A 87 19.56 10.93 19.19
C GLY A 87 18.12 11.25 19.63
N LEU A 88 17.16 11.27 18.70
CA LEU A 88 15.74 11.54 18.92
C LEU A 88 14.90 10.25 19.01
N GLY A 89 15.54 9.07 19.02
CA GLY A 89 14.92 7.74 19.06
C GLY A 89 14.13 7.39 20.33
N GLY A 90 13.87 8.36 21.22
CA GLY A 90 13.08 8.21 22.43
C GLY A 90 13.88 7.78 23.66
N GLU A 91 13.16 7.57 24.78
CA GLU A 91 13.76 7.18 26.06
C GLU A 91 14.48 5.83 25.95
N LYS A 92 15.71 5.80 26.47
CA LYS A 92 16.49 4.58 26.62
C LYS A 92 15.78 3.66 27.61
N GLN A 93 15.53 2.42 27.23
CA GLN A 93 15.00 1.43 28.18
C GLN A 93 16.03 1.15 29.27
N GLU A 94 15.67 1.41 30.53
CA GLU A 94 16.51 1.08 31.69
C GLU A 94 16.88 -0.41 31.68
N GLY A 95 18.16 -0.70 31.87
CA GLY A 95 18.69 -2.07 31.93
C GLY A 95 19.00 -2.74 30.58
N LYS A 96 18.91 -2.03 29.45
CA LYS A 96 19.33 -2.56 28.12
C LYS A 96 20.51 -1.79 27.54
N THR A 97 21.31 -2.47 26.72
CA THR A 97 22.47 -1.89 26.02
C THR A 97 22.04 -0.75 25.09
N GLU A 98 22.90 0.25 24.86
CA GLU A 98 22.58 1.41 24.01
C GLU A 98 22.11 0.99 22.61
N GLU A 99 22.73 -0.02 22.00
CA GLU A 99 22.31 -0.57 20.70
C GLU A 99 20.90 -1.17 20.73
N GLU A 100 20.52 -1.84 21.82
CA GLU A 100 19.18 -2.42 21.98
C GLU A 100 18.12 -1.34 22.27
N SER A 101 18.52 -0.20 22.81
CA SER A 101 17.61 0.91 23.09
C SER A 101 17.23 1.74 21.86
N THR A 102 17.86 1.48 20.71
CA THR A 102 17.57 2.15 19.44
C THR A 102 16.12 1.91 18.99
N MET A 103 15.47 2.96 18.46
CA MET A 103 14.15 2.92 17.84
C MET A 103 14.07 1.83 16.78
N ARG A 104 15.11 1.66 15.97
CA ARG A 104 15.25 0.58 14.98
C ARG A 104 15.13 -0.80 15.62
N ALA A 105 15.88 -1.06 16.70
CA ALA A 105 15.83 -2.35 17.39
C ALA A 105 14.48 -2.60 18.09
N ARG A 106 13.82 -1.54 18.55
CA ARG A 106 12.45 -1.60 19.10
C ARG A 106 11.43 -1.92 18.01
N LEU A 107 11.51 -1.23 16.86
CA LEU A 107 10.65 -1.45 15.71
C LEU A 107 10.81 -2.87 15.16
N GLY A 108 12.06 -3.34 14.98
CA GLY A 108 12.33 -4.70 14.53
C GLY A 108 11.72 -5.76 15.46
N ARG A 109 11.89 -5.61 16.78
CA ARG A 109 11.27 -6.51 17.77
C ARG A 109 9.74 -6.46 17.74
N ALA A 110 9.15 -5.27 17.63
CA ALA A 110 7.71 -5.10 17.54
C ALA A 110 7.15 -5.76 16.26
N LEU A 111 7.83 -5.62 15.13
CA LEU A 111 7.43 -6.26 13.87
C LEU A 111 7.50 -7.80 13.97
N VAL A 112 8.55 -8.35 14.58
CA VAL A 112 8.67 -9.81 14.81
C VAL A 112 7.57 -10.31 15.75
N ALA A 113 7.33 -9.62 16.87
CA ALA A 113 6.28 -9.98 17.81
C ALA A 113 4.89 -9.95 17.16
N LEU A 114 4.56 -8.87 16.45
CA LEU A 114 3.30 -8.72 15.73
C LEU A 114 3.13 -9.80 14.65
N HIS A 115 4.19 -10.14 13.93
CA HIS A 115 4.14 -11.18 12.90
C HIS A 115 3.91 -12.57 13.50
N ALA A 116 4.54 -12.86 14.65
CA ALA A 116 4.36 -14.11 15.38
C ALA A 116 2.95 -14.24 15.97
N GLU A 117 2.43 -13.18 16.61
CA GLU A 117 1.08 -13.15 17.17
C GLU A 117 0.00 -13.31 16.08
N ASN A 118 0.22 -12.72 14.90
CA ASN A 118 -0.69 -12.85 13.77
C ASN A 118 -0.50 -14.15 12.95
N LEU A 119 0.40 -15.06 13.37
CA LEU A 119 0.72 -16.31 12.65
C LEU A 119 0.96 -16.09 11.14
N SER A 120 1.63 -14.99 10.83
CA SER A 120 1.79 -14.53 9.45
C SER A 120 2.79 -15.41 8.69
N THR A 121 2.63 -15.47 7.37
CA THR A 121 3.51 -16.27 6.51
C THR A 121 4.88 -15.59 6.37
N VAL A 122 5.93 -16.33 6.72
CA VAL A 122 7.32 -15.85 6.64
C VAL A 122 7.86 -15.82 5.21
N TRP A 123 7.45 -16.79 4.39
CA TRP A 123 7.89 -16.91 3.00
C TRP A 123 6.71 -16.71 2.05
N VAL A 124 6.86 -15.76 1.14
CA VAL A 124 5.85 -15.40 0.16
C VAL A 124 6.52 -15.23 -1.19
N ASP A 125 5.87 -15.68 -2.25
CA ASP A 125 6.35 -15.44 -3.61
C ASP A 125 6.38 -13.93 -3.91
N TRP A 126 7.41 -13.49 -4.63
CA TRP A 126 7.64 -12.08 -4.91
C TRP A 126 6.54 -11.47 -5.78
N MET A 127 5.99 -12.21 -6.74
CA MET A 127 4.95 -11.73 -7.63
C MET A 127 3.61 -11.66 -6.90
N TYR A 128 3.31 -12.69 -6.10
CA TYR A 128 2.13 -12.69 -5.23
C TYR A 128 2.18 -11.53 -4.22
N SER A 129 3.31 -11.37 -3.52
CA SER A 129 3.53 -10.27 -2.57
C SER A 129 3.40 -8.91 -3.26
N ALA A 130 3.95 -8.76 -4.47
CA ALA A 130 3.89 -7.50 -5.20
C ALA A 130 2.47 -7.10 -5.58
N TYR A 131 1.60 -8.07 -5.87
CA TYR A 131 0.22 -7.80 -6.29
C TYR A 131 -0.76 -7.69 -5.12
N HIS A 132 -0.64 -8.57 -4.11
CA HIS A 132 -1.64 -8.68 -3.06
C HIS A 132 -1.29 -7.93 -1.77
N HIS A 133 -0.01 -7.67 -1.50
CA HIS A 133 0.39 -7.09 -0.22
C HIS A 133 0.65 -5.58 -0.35
N SER A 134 -0.07 -4.79 0.44
CA SER A 134 0.17 -3.35 0.62
C SER A 134 1.42 -3.06 1.46
N HIS A 135 1.91 -4.06 2.19
CA HIS A 135 3.12 -3.98 3.01
C HIS A 135 4.18 -4.96 2.51
N PRO A 136 5.47 -4.59 2.54
CA PRO A 136 6.54 -5.53 2.27
C PRO A 136 6.62 -6.59 3.37
N THR A 137 7.20 -7.73 3.05
CA THR A 137 7.35 -8.86 3.98
C THR A 137 8.25 -8.48 5.17
N LEU A 138 8.08 -9.17 6.30
CA LEU A 138 8.90 -8.95 7.49
C LEU A 138 10.41 -9.02 7.16
N THR A 139 10.81 -10.03 6.39
CA THR A 139 12.20 -10.25 5.98
C THR A 139 12.74 -9.11 5.11
N GLU A 140 11.92 -8.56 4.22
CA GLU A 140 12.33 -7.41 3.39
C GLU A 140 12.54 -6.15 4.23
N ARG A 141 11.66 -5.90 5.20
CA ARG A 141 11.76 -4.74 6.10
C ARG A 141 12.97 -4.80 7.00
N LEU A 142 13.17 -5.92 7.70
CA LEU A 142 14.33 -6.11 8.57
C LEU A 142 15.64 -5.96 7.80
N ARG A 143 15.74 -6.60 6.62
CA ARG A 143 16.91 -6.47 5.74
C ARG A 143 17.13 -5.02 5.28
N ALA A 144 16.07 -4.29 4.92
CA ALA A 144 16.19 -2.90 4.51
C ALA A 144 16.68 -1.99 5.65
N MET A 145 16.16 -2.20 6.87
CA MET A 145 16.59 -1.48 8.08
C MET A 145 18.06 -1.76 8.41
N ASP A 146 18.49 -3.03 8.35
CA ASP A 146 19.89 -3.41 8.59
C ASP A 146 20.82 -2.82 7.52
N ALA A 147 20.46 -2.91 6.24
CA ALA A 147 21.23 -2.32 5.15
C ALA A 147 21.38 -0.80 5.31
N TYR A 148 20.32 -0.12 5.74
CA TYR A 148 20.36 1.32 6.00
C TYR A 148 21.29 1.65 7.16
N ALA A 149 21.19 0.93 8.28
CA ALA A 149 22.08 1.13 9.44
C ALA A 149 23.56 0.94 9.07
N HIS A 150 23.89 -0.11 8.31
CA HIS A 150 25.26 -0.31 7.81
C HIS A 150 25.75 0.85 6.93
N SER A 151 24.88 1.40 6.08
CA SER A 151 25.24 2.54 5.23
C SER A 151 25.54 3.82 6.02
N GLN A 152 24.89 4.00 7.17
CA GLN A 152 25.08 5.17 8.03
C GLN A 152 26.38 5.08 8.85
N ASN A 153 26.72 3.88 9.34
CA ASN A 153 28.00 3.67 10.04
C ASN A 153 29.24 3.92 9.16
N GLY A 154 29.09 3.83 7.82
CA GLY A 154 30.16 4.11 6.86
C GLY A 154 30.26 5.58 6.40
N ARG A 155 29.34 6.47 6.78
CA ARG A 155 29.40 7.90 6.41
C ARG A 155 30.30 8.67 7.39
N PRO A 156 31.23 9.52 6.91
CA PRO A 156 31.98 10.40 7.80
C PRO A 156 30.99 11.33 8.52
N LYS A 157 31.09 11.40 9.85
CA LYS A 157 30.31 12.34 10.65
C LYS A 157 30.75 13.75 10.25
N THR A 158 29.93 14.45 9.48
CA THR A 158 30.13 15.88 9.23
C THR A 158 29.78 16.61 10.52
N SER A 159 30.81 16.92 11.31
CA SER A 159 30.76 17.86 12.42
C SER A 159 30.50 19.29 11.93
#